data_AF-A0A6L3EXG7-F1
#
_entry.id   AF-A0A6L3EXG7-F1
#
_cell.length_a   1.000
_cell.length_b   1.000
_cell.length_c   1.000
_cell.angle_alpha   90.00
_cell.angle_beta   90.00
_cell.angle_gamma   90.00
#
_symmetry.space_group_name_H-M   'P 1'
#
loop_
_entity.id
_entity.type
_entity.pdbx_description
1 polymer ?
#
loop_
_entity_poly.entity_id
_entity_poly.type
_entity_poly.pdbx_seq_one_letter_code
_entity_poly.pdbx_strand_id
1 'polypeptide(L)'
;MAHSLKEVGFEVRQPAQEHSFVPDMWQRLSKPDVLIFLDVDYTHFQQRRPINDGGPDYLVEQYRRLAHAQRHCDFYLNTSGLDVEEVKTAVFKFLQTHFK
;
A
#
# COMPACT_ATOMS: atom_id res chain seq x y z
N MET A 1 5.62 -3.73 -9.40
CA MET A 1 4.37 -2.94 -9.51
C MET A 1 4.64 -1.47 -9.83
N ALA A 2 5.34 -0.72 -8.96
CA ALA A 2 5.60 0.71 -9.18
C ALA A 2 6.30 1.01 -10.53
N HIS A 3 7.24 0.16 -10.96
CA HIS A 3 7.88 0.28 -12.27
C HIS A 3 6.87 0.14 -13.42
N SER A 4 6.07 -0.93 -13.41
CA SER A 4 5.05 -1.19 -14.44
C SER A 4 3.99 -0.08 -14.54
N LEU A 5 3.64 0.55 -13.42
CA LEU A 5 2.74 1.70 -13.43
C LEU A 5 3.39 2.96 -14.02
N LYS A 6 4.69 3.16 -13.79
CA LYS A 6 5.46 4.25 -14.42
C LYS A 6 5.57 4.09 -15.94
N GLU A 7 5.75 2.86 -16.42
CA GLU A 7 5.82 2.56 -17.86
C GLU A 7 4.53 2.93 -18.60
N VAL A 8 3.38 2.92 -17.93
CA VAL A 8 2.09 3.31 -18.52
C VAL A 8 1.71 4.76 -18.23
N GLY A 9 2.63 5.57 -17.67
CA GLY A 9 2.47 7.02 -17.52
C GLY A 9 2.06 7.51 -16.13
N PHE A 10 1.95 6.65 -15.11
CA PHE A 10 1.65 7.10 -13.75
C PHE A 10 2.91 7.55 -13.00
N GLU A 11 2.87 8.71 -12.35
CA GLU A 11 3.84 9.05 -11.32
C GLU A 11 3.53 8.28 -10.04
N VAL A 12 4.40 7.35 -9.64
CA VAL A 12 4.19 6.51 -8.46
C VAL A 12 5.19 6.84 -7.35
N ARG A 13 4.66 7.06 -6.14
CA ARG A 13 5.41 7.26 -4.90
C ARG A 13 5.00 6.21 -3.86
N GLN A 14 5.96 5.77 -3.05
CA GLN A 14 5.73 4.86 -1.92
C GLN A 14 6.21 5.57 -0.66
N PRO A 15 5.37 6.41 -0.03
CA PRO A 15 5.76 7.09 1.19
C PRO A 15 5.96 6.08 2.31
N ALA A 16 7.05 6.23 3.07
CA ALA A 16 7.36 5.44 4.26
C ALA A 16 6.46 5.86 5.45
N GLN A 17 5.14 5.87 5.25
CA GLN A 17 4.13 6.36 6.20
C GLN A 17 4.13 5.54 7.49
N GLU A 18 4.42 4.24 7.40
CA GLU A 18 4.58 3.30 8.51
C GLU A 18 5.71 3.69 9.49
N HIS A 19 6.60 4.60 9.07
CA HIS A 19 7.66 5.15 9.90
C HIS A 19 7.36 6.55 10.46
N SER A 20 6.19 7.12 10.15
CA SER A 20 5.80 8.45 10.59
C SER A 20 4.79 8.43 11.73
N PHE A 21 4.96 9.34 12.69
CA PHE A 21 3.96 9.61 13.73
C PHE A 21 2.89 10.61 13.28
N VAL A 22 3.06 11.25 12.12
CA VAL A 22 2.08 12.18 11.55
C VAL A 22 1.12 11.40 10.63
N PRO A 23 -0.16 11.21 11.00
CA PRO A 23 -1.05 10.27 10.31
C PRO A 23 -1.33 10.61 8.84
N ASP A 24 -1.32 11.90 8.50
CA ASP A 24 -1.61 12.44 7.17
C ASP A 24 -0.33 12.91 6.43
N MET A 25 0.86 12.47 6.86
CA MET A 25 2.12 12.85 6.22
C MET A 25 2.14 12.50 4.72
N TRP A 26 1.62 11.32 4.35
CA TRP A 26 1.45 10.91 2.97
C TRP A 26 0.72 12.00 2.15
N GLN A 27 -0.38 12.54 2.68
CA GLN A 27 -1.18 13.53 1.97
C GLN A 27 -0.42 14.85 1.82
N ARG A 28 0.30 15.28 2.87
CA ARG A 28 1.03 16.55 2.90
C ARG A 28 2.27 16.54 2.01
N LEU A 29 3.01 15.43 1.97
CA LEU A 29 4.30 15.33 1.28
C LEU A 29 4.17 14.82 -0.15
N SER A 30 3.35 13.79 -0.40
CA SER A 30 3.23 13.24 -1.75
C SER A 30 2.10 13.85 -2.56
N LYS A 31 1.10 14.47 -1.92
CA LYS A 31 -0.07 15.10 -2.57
C LYS A 31 -0.63 14.25 -3.73
N PRO A 32 -1.01 12.99 -3.48
CA PRO A 32 -1.38 12.09 -4.56
C PRO A 32 -2.77 12.45 -5.12
N ASP A 33 -2.95 12.29 -6.43
CA ASP A 33 -4.28 12.30 -7.07
C ASP A 33 -5.08 11.02 -6.72
N VAL A 34 -4.37 9.91 -6.46
CA VAL A 34 -4.95 8.61 -6.11
C VAL A 34 -4.09 7.94 -5.03
N LEU A 35 -4.72 7.51 -3.93
CA LEU A 35 -4.12 6.73 -2.87
C LEU A 35 -4.58 5.26 -2.94
N ILE A 36 -3.64 4.35 -3.17
CA ILE A 36 -3.87 2.91 -3.13
C ILE A 36 -3.25 2.32 -1.86
N PHE A 37 -4.08 1.67 -1.04
CA PHE A 37 -3.66 0.97 0.16
C PHE A 37 -3.55 -0.53 -0.10
N LEU A 38 -2.35 -1.08 0.04
CA LEU A 38 -2.10 -2.51 -0.05
C LEU A 38 -1.94 -3.09 1.35
N ASP A 39 -2.87 -3.96 1.73
CA ASP A 39 -2.84 -4.65 3.02
C ASP A 39 -2.35 -6.11 2.86
N VAL A 40 -1.89 -6.70 3.94
CA VAL A 40 -1.48 -8.11 4.02
C VAL A 40 -1.65 -8.61 5.45
N ASP A 41 -2.27 -9.77 5.63
CA ASP A 41 -2.40 -10.36 6.95
C ASP A 41 -1.03 -10.80 7.51
N TYR A 42 -0.98 -10.99 8.83
CA TYR A 42 0.26 -11.34 9.52
C TYR A 42 0.92 -12.62 8.98
N THR A 43 0.11 -13.65 8.73
CA THR A 43 0.59 -14.96 8.28
C THR A 43 1.31 -14.84 6.93
N HIS A 44 0.70 -14.16 5.97
CA HIS A 44 1.29 -13.94 4.65
C HIS A 44 2.44 -12.92 4.69
N PHE A 45 2.37 -11.93 5.58
CA PHE A 45 3.48 -11.02 5.81
C PHE A 45 4.73 -11.77 6.28
N GLN A 46 4.59 -12.62 7.30
CA GLN A 46 5.70 -13.44 7.81
C GLN A 46 6.27 -14.38 6.74
N GLN A 47 5.41 -15.02 5.93
CA GLN A 47 5.87 -15.85 4.82
C GLN A 47 6.70 -15.06 3.79
N ARG A 48 6.31 -13.80 3.52
CA ARG A 48 7.03 -12.92 2.58
C ARG A 48 8.30 -12.32 3.20
N ARG A 49 8.36 -12.14 4.52
CA ARG A 49 9.48 -11.52 5.24
C ARG A 49 9.85 -12.28 6.53
N PRO A 50 10.38 -13.50 6.43
CA PRO A 50 10.62 -14.36 7.59
C PRO A 50 11.72 -13.89 8.55
N ILE A 51 12.61 -13.00 8.11
CA ILE A 51 13.82 -12.59 8.88
C ILE A 51 13.65 -11.20 9.52
N ASN A 52 12.62 -10.43 9.13
CA ASN A 52 12.56 -8.99 9.39
C ASN A 52 11.16 -8.51 9.78
N ASP A 53 10.42 -9.33 10.53
CA ASP A 53 9.03 -9.04 10.90
C ASP A 53 8.88 -8.06 12.07
N GLY A 54 9.94 -7.84 12.86
CA GLY A 54 9.92 -6.99 14.05
C GLY A 54 8.99 -7.50 15.16
N GLY A 55 8.43 -8.71 15.02
CA GLY A 55 7.40 -9.27 15.88
C GLY A 55 5.98 -8.72 15.67
N PRO A 56 4.97 -9.29 16.35
CA PRO A 56 3.56 -8.93 16.17
C PRO A 56 3.26 -7.47 16.57
N ASP A 57 3.92 -6.95 17.62
CA ASP A 57 3.72 -5.58 18.08
C ASP A 57 4.18 -4.53 17.06
N TYR A 58 5.21 -4.85 16.27
CA TYR A 58 5.71 -3.97 15.22
C TYR A 58 4.65 -3.77 14.14
N LEU A 59 3.97 -4.84 13.71
CA LEU A 59 2.90 -4.73 12.73
C LEU A 59 1.68 -4.00 13.29
N VAL A 60 1.30 -4.25 14.55
CA VAL A 60 0.21 -3.51 15.20
C VAL A 60 0.51 -2.01 15.16
N GLU A 61 1.75 -1.59 15.43
CA GLU A 61 2.16 -0.20 15.35
C GLU A 61 2.15 0.33 13.91
N GLN A 62 2.59 -0.46 12.92
CA GLN A 62 2.49 -0.08 11.50
C GLN A 62 1.04 0.15 11.09
N TYR A 63 0.12 -0.76 11.44
CA TYR A 63 -1.31 -0.60 11.21
C TYR A 63 -1.86 0.67 11.87
N ARG A 64 -1.46 0.96 13.11
CA ARG A 64 -1.89 2.18 13.81
C ARG A 64 -1.47 3.44 13.05
N ARG A 65 -0.23 3.49 12.55
CA ARG A 65 0.30 4.64 11.79
C ARG A 65 -0.33 4.76 10.40
N LEU A 66 -0.69 3.63 9.81
CA LEU A 66 -1.32 3.54 8.50
C LEU A 66 -2.84 3.73 8.53
N ALA A 67 -3.48 3.68 9.70
CA ALA A 67 -4.93 3.74 9.86
C ALA A 67 -5.58 4.96 9.17
N HIS A 68 -4.90 6.11 9.16
CA HIS A 68 -5.39 7.28 8.44
C HIS A 68 -5.35 7.07 6.93
N ALA A 69 -4.24 6.58 6.38
CA ALA A 69 -4.14 6.27 4.95
C ALA A 69 -5.17 5.21 4.53
N GLN A 70 -5.38 4.17 5.35
CA GLN A 70 -6.38 3.14 5.09
C GLN A 70 -7.80 3.69 5.01
N ARG A 71 -8.18 4.61 5.90
CA ARG A 71 -9.54 5.21 5.91
C ARG A 71 -9.77 6.19 4.75
N HIS A 72 -8.71 6.74 4.19
CA HIS A 72 -8.77 7.80 3.18
C HIS A 72 -8.28 7.33 1.80
N CYS A 73 -7.99 6.04 1.62
CA CYS A 73 -7.57 5.53 0.32
C CYS A 73 -8.74 5.45 -0.67
N ASP A 74 -8.44 5.68 -1.94
CA ASP A 74 -9.39 5.52 -3.04
C ASP A 74 -9.56 4.03 -3.40
N PHE A 75 -8.51 3.24 -3.18
CA PHE A 75 -8.55 1.79 -3.38
C PHE A 75 -7.83 1.04 -2.28
N TYR A 76 -8.58 0.18 -1.61
CA TYR A 76 -8.06 -0.78 -0.64
C TYR A 76 -7.98 -2.17 -1.28
N LEU A 77 -6.83 -2.81 -1.17
CA LEU A 77 -6.63 -4.18 -1.64
C LEU A 77 -5.94 -5.02 -0.56
N ASN A 78 -6.63 -6.07 -0.12
CA ASN A 78 -5.99 -7.13 0.66
C ASN A 78 -5.20 -8.03 -0.31
N THR A 79 -3.88 -8.08 -0.13
CA THR A 79 -2.96 -8.85 -0.96
C THR A 79 -2.64 -10.24 -0.40
N SER A 80 -3.27 -10.63 0.69
CA SER A 80 -3.10 -11.94 1.31
C SER A 80 -3.53 -13.04 0.34
N GLY A 81 -2.65 -14.01 0.11
CA GLY A 81 -2.87 -15.08 -0.88
C GLY A 81 -2.74 -14.66 -2.34
N LEU A 82 -2.50 -13.37 -2.64
CA LEU A 82 -2.29 -12.91 -4.02
C LEU A 82 -0.81 -12.93 -4.40
N ASP A 83 -0.54 -13.28 -5.66
CA ASP A 83 0.75 -13.06 -6.29
C ASP A 83 0.91 -11.63 -6.84
N VAL A 84 2.08 -11.35 -7.41
CA VAL A 84 2.41 -10.01 -7.92
C VAL A 84 1.56 -9.64 -9.14
N GLU A 85 1.21 -10.59 -10.01
CA GLU A 85 0.44 -10.32 -11.23
C GLU A 85 -1.05 -10.14 -10.92
N GLU A 86 -1.59 -10.85 -9.95
CA GLU A 86 -2.95 -10.66 -9.44
C GLU A 86 -3.10 -9.26 -8.81
N VAL A 87 -2.14 -8.86 -7.97
CA VAL A 87 -2.12 -7.51 -7.38
C VAL A 87 -2.03 -6.44 -8.46
N LYS A 88 -1.16 -6.61 -9.46
CA LYS A 88 -1.08 -5.68 -10.59
C LYS A 88 -2.42 -5.60 -11.32
N THR A 89 -3.00 -6.74 -11.69
CA THR A 89 -4.26 -6.80 -12.44
C THR A 89 -5.36 -6.04 -11.71
N ALA A 90 -5.51 -6.24 -10.40
CA ALA A 90 -6.48 -5.55 -9.58
C ALA A 90 -6.28 -4.02 -9.57
N VAL A 91 -5.04 -3.58 -9.35
CA VAL A 91 -4.66 -2.15 -9.34
C VAL A 91 -4.90 -1.49 -10.70
N PHE A 92 -4.46 -2.12 -11.78
CA PHE A 92 -4.65 -1.60 -13.14
C PHE A 92 -6.11 -1.52 -13.52
N LYS A 93 -6.92 -2.53 -13.16
CA LYS A 93 -8.36 -2.51 -13.41
C LYS A 93 -9.04 -1.35 -12.69
N PHE A 94 -8.68 -1.11 -11.43
CA PHE A 94 -9.21 0.04 -10.68
C PHE A 94 -8.85 1.37 -11.37
N LEU A 95 -7.57 1.59 -11.69
CA LEU A 95 -7.10 2.83 -12.31
C LEU A 95 -7.77 3.09 -13.66
N GLN A 96 -7.92 2.07 -14.51
CA GLN A 96 -8.57 2.20 -15.81
C GLN A 96 -10.08 2.46 -15.72
N THR A 97 -10.72 2.09 -14.61
CA THR A 97 -12.17 2.27 -14.43
C THR A 97 -12.50 3.68 -13.90
N HIS A 98 -11.61 4.28 -13.12
CA HIS A 98 -11.90 5.49 -12.35
C HIS A 98 -11.07 6.72 -12.73
N PHE A 99 -9.93 6.55 -13.42
CA PHE A 99 -8.95 7.62 -13.64
C PHE A 99 -8.40 7.64 -15.07
N LYS A 100 -9.23 7.23 -16.04
CA LYS A 100 -8.90 7.20 -17.47
C LYS A 100 -9.67 8.26 -18.25
#